data_AF-A0A8I1EDZ2-F1
#
_entry.id   AF-A0A8I1EDZ2-F1
#
_cell.length_a   1.000
_cell.length_b   1.000
_cell.length_c   1.000
_cell.angle_alpha   90.00
_cell.angle_beta   90.00
_cell.angle_gamma   90.00
#
_symmetry.space_group_name_H-M   'P 1'
#
loop_
_entity.id
_entity.type
_entity.pdbx_description
1 polymer ?
#
loop_
_entity_poly.entity_id
_entity_poly.type
_entity_poly.pdbx_seq_one_letter_code
_entity_poly.pdbx_strand_id
1 'polypeptide(L)' 'MNEHAVSLLEQILVEQKKQTNLLEQIATQSQSLIEVMAEEEAGCDEAQLLTYLSGSPIQRGY' A
#
# COMPACT_ATOMS: atom_id res chain seq x y z
N MET A 1 -19.29 9.66 -40.83
CA MET A 1 -18.58 10.48 -39.83
C MET A 1 -19.02 10.21 -38.39
N ASN A 2 -20.27 9.84 -38.11
CA ASN A 2 -20.74 9.56 -36.74
C ASN A 2 -20.27 8.19 -36.20
N GLU A 3 -20.20 7.16 -37.04
CA GLU A 3 -19.82 5.80 -36.61
C GLU A 3 -18.39 5.67 -36.09
N HIS A 4 -17.43 6.41 -36.68
CA HIS A 4 -16.06 6.44 -36.17
C HIS A 4 -15.96 7.12 -34.81
N ALA A 5 -16.76 8.16 -34.57
CA ALA A 5 -16.82 8.82 -33.27
C ALA A 5 -17.44 7.90 -32.21
N VAL A 6 -18.51 7.17 -32.56
CA VAL A 6 -19.12 6.16 -31.68
C VAL A 6 -18.14 5.04 -31.35
N SER A 7 -17.45 4.48 -32.35
CA SER A 7 -16.44 3.44 -32.13
C SER A 7 -15.27 3.90 -31.26
N LEU A 8 -14.81 5.15 -31.41
CA LEU A 8 -13.76 5.71 -30.57
C LEU A 8 -14.25 5.89 -29.12
N LEU A 9 -15.49 6.36 -28.92
CA LEU A 9 -16.08 6.51 -27.60
C LEU A 9 -16.27 5.15 -26.90
N GLU A 10 -16.64 4.11 -27.63
CA GLU A 10 -16.71 2.74 -27.10
C GLU A 10 -15.34 2.23 -26.66
N GLN A 11 -14.29 2.46 -27.46
CA GLN A 11 -12.92 2.10 -27.09
C GLN A 11 -12.44 2.84 -25.84
N ILE A 12 -12.73 4.14 -25.76
CA ILE A 12 -12.40 4.95 -24.57
C ILE A 12 -13.17 4.42 -23.35
N LEU A 13 -14.45 4.07 -23.48
CA LEU A 13 -15.25 3.54 -22.39
C LEU A 13 -14.70 2.20 -21.88
N VAL A 14 -14.26 1.33 -22.79
CA VAL A 14 -13.61 0.05 -22.44
C VAL A 14 -12.33 0.30 -21.65
N GLU A 15 -11.48 1.21 -22.11
CA GLU A 15 -10.22 1.49 -21.43
C GLU A 15 -10.45 2.20 -20.08
N GLN A 16 -11.44 3.09 -19.98
CA GLN A 16 -11.82 3.71 -18.71
C GLN A 16 -12.30 2.67 -17.69
N LYS A 17 -13.14 1.72 -18.09
CA LYS A 17 -13.57 0.63 -17.20
C LYS A 17 -12.40 -0.19 -16.69
N LYS A 18 -11.43 -0.49 -17.56
CA LYS A 18 -10.22 -1.23 -17.20
C LYS A 18 -9.35 -0.43 -16.23
N GLN A 19 -9.17 0.87 -16.44
CA GLN A 19 -8.44 1.75 -15.53
C GLN A 19 -9.11 1.83 -14.15
N THR A 20 -10.45 1.98 -14.10
CA THR A 20 -11.19 1.98 -12.84
C THR A 20 -11.02 0.68 -12.08
N ASN A 21 -11.11 -0.46 -12.77
CA ASN A 21 -10.92 -1.76 -12.12
C ASN A 21 -9.49 -1.95 -11.58
N LEU A 22 -8.48 -1.47 -12.30
CA LEU A 22 -7.10 -1.47 -11.79
C LEU A 22 -6.94 -0.59 -10.55
N LEU A 23 -7.58 0.58 -10.50
CA LEU A 23 -7.56 1.43 -9.31
C LEU A 23 -8.24 0.76 -8.10
N GLU A 24 -9.35 0.07 -8.30
CA GLU A 24 -10.02 -0.72 -7.24
C GLU A 24 -9.11 -1.83 -6.70
N GLN A 25 -8.40 -2.53 -7.59
CA GLN A 25 -7.44 -3.57 -7.19
C GLN A 25 -6.26 -2.97 -6.40
N ILE A 26 -5.71 -1.84 -6.84
CA ILE A 26 -4.63 -1.14 -6.14
C ILE A 26 -5.09 -0.69 -4.74
N ALA A 27 -6.29 -0.11 -4.63
CA ALA A 27 -6.85 0.30 -3.35
C ALA A 27 -6.97 -0.90 -2.39
N THR A 28 -7.50 -2.03 -2.89
CA THR A 28 -7.64 -3.28 -2.12
C THR A 28 -6.27 -3.80 -1.65
N GLN A 29 -5.28 -3.82 -2.54
CA GLN A 29 -3.91 -4.24 -2.18
C GLN A 29 -3.26 -3.30 -1.17
N SER A 30 -3.44 -1.99 -1.34
CA SER A 30 -2.90 -0.99 -0.42
C SER A 30 -3.48 -1.15 0.99
N GLN A 31 -4.76 -1.49 1.11
CA GLN A 31 -5.39 -1.74 2.39
C GLN A 31 -4.81 -3.00 3.07
N SER A 32 -4.66 -4.10 2.34
CA SER A 32 -4.03 -5.31 2.87
C SER A 32 -2.58 -5.07 3.30
N LEU A 33 -1.81 -4.28 2.55
CA LEU A 33 -0.45 -3.90 2.92
C LEU A 33 -0.42 -3.07 4.22
N ILE A 34 -1.33 -2.10 4.36
CA ILE A 34 -1.47 -1.30 5.58
C ILE A 34 -1.79 -2.18 6.78
N GLU A 35 -2.71 -3.14 6.63
CA GLU A 35 -3.08 -4.09 7.69
C GLU A 35 -1.86 -4.92 8.14
N VAL A 36 -1.09 -5.47 7.20
CA VAL A 36 0.15 -6.21 7.51
C VAL A 36 1.18 -5.33 8.22
N MET A 37 1.40 -4.10 7.75
CA MET A 37 2.34 -3.17 8.37
C MET A 37 1.90 -2.73 9.78
N ALA A 38 0.58 -2.58 10.00
CA ALA A 38 0.04 -2.24 11.32
C ALA A 38 0.14 -3.40 12.32
N GLU A 39 0.03 -4.65 11.86
CA GLU A 39 0.26 -5.84 12.68
C GLU A 39 1.74 -5.99 13.08
N GLU A 40 2.69 -5.57 12.25
CA GLU A 40 4.13 -5.56 12.56
C GLU A 40 4.53 -4.53 13.63
N GLU A 41 3.81 -3.40 13.77
CA GLU A 41 4.10 -2.39 14.80
C GLU A 41 3.75 -2.83 16.23
N ALA A 42 2.92 -3.88 16.42
CA ALA A 42 2.55 -4.37 17.75
C ALA A 42 3.69 -5.09 18.51
N GLY A 43 4.85 -5.27 17.87
CA GLY A 43 5.97 -6.07 18.39
C GLY A 43 7.23 -5.30 18.79
N CYS A 44 7.31 -3.98 18.63
CA CYS A 44 8.47 -3.23 19.11
C CYS A 44 8.31 -2.89 20.59
N ASP A 45 8.52 -3.91 21.45
CA ASP A 45 8.75 -3.66 22.86
C ASP A 45 10.15 -3.03 23.00
N GLU A 46 10.26 -1.73 22.74
CA GLU A 46 11.47 -0.95 23.00
C GLU A 46 11.97 -1.15 24.45
N ALA A 47 11.09 -1.60 25.36
CA ALA A 47 11.47 -1.95 26.72
C ALA A 47 12.34 -3.22 26.84
N GLN A 48 12.33 -4.12 25.84
CA GLN A 48 13.16 -5.34 25.78
C GLN A 48 14.51 -5.15 25.07
N LEU A 49 14.73 -4.02 24.41
CA LEU A 49 16.03 -3.71 23.80
C LEU A 49 17.02 -3.34 24.92
N LEU A 50 17.86 -4.30 25.29
CA LEU A 50 18.95 -4.12 26.28
C LEU A 50 20.28 -3.68 25.63
N THR A 51 20.40 -3.81 24.32
CA THR A 51 21.62 -3.53 23.55
C THR A 51 21.31 -2.88 22.21
N TYR A 52 22.13 -1.91 21.81
CA TYR A 52 22.16 -1.34 20.46
C TYR A 52 22.57 -2.40 19.43
N LEU A 53 22.32 -2.14 18.14
CA LEU A 53 22.78 -2.98 17.02
C LEU A 53 24.31 -3.22 17.00
N SER A 54 25.09 -2.34 17.62
CA SER A 54 26.53 -2.50 17.84
C SER A 54 26.90 -3.49 18.94
N GLY A 55 25.91 -4.05 19.66
CA GLY A 55 26.09 -4.86 20.87
C GLY A 55 26.40 -4.06 22.13
N SER A 56 26.49 -2.72 22.04
CA SER A 56 26.71 -1.86 23.21
C SER A 56 25.43 -1.79 24.06
N PRO A 57 25.49 -1.83 25.39
CA PRO A 57 24.31 -1.75 26.24
C PRO A 57 23.62 -0.40 26.12
N ILE A 58 22.28 -0.39 26.13
CA ILE A 58 21.49 0.84 26.11
C ILE A 58 21.51 1.45 27.51
N GLN A 59 22.22 2.57 27.68
CA GLN A 59 22.18 3.35 28.92
C GLN A 59 20.83 4.06 29.01
N ARG A 60 19.87 3.49 29.76
CA ARG A 60 18.70 4.25 30.18
C ARG A 60 19.16 5.36 31.13
N GLY A 61 19.22 6.58 30.63
CA GLY A 61 19.36 7.78 31.47
C GLY A 61 18.16 7.89 32.41
N TYR A 62 18.43 8.29 33.66
CA TYR A 62 17.43 8.57 34.69
C TYR A 62 16.52 9.74 34.34
#